data_AF-A0A1Y2DFK3-F1
#
_entry.id   AF-A0A1Y2DFK3-F1
#
_cell.length_a   1.000
_cell.length_b   1.000
_cell.length_c   1.000
_cell.angle_alpha   90.00
_cell.angle_beta   90.00
_cell.angle_gamma   90.00
#
_symmetry.space_group_name_H-M   'P 1'
#
loop_
_entity.id
_entity.type
_entity.pdbx_description
1 polymer ?
#
loop_
_entity_poly.entity_id
_entity_poly.type
_entity_poly.pdbx_seq_one_letter_code
_entity_poly.pdbx_strand_id
1 'polypeptide(L)'
;MDNFKAFGSSLSSIGSQITPFASRTFQYTKEQLGQAEDKTQLPPDYIDLEKRVDALKQVHQKMLAVTSQYSNEAYDYPPNIKETFSDLGRTVSDKVHLLSTATSPAEAQAALTAPPSAKPQPKTFNHALARASLASSQLMHQQHTGAGEDPLASALEKYALAEERVGEARLAQDAQIQSRFLAGWNTTLNTNLQFATRARKNVEKSRLTLDSVKSRAKGNTWKLPTSPRDEHGPEELSPEAQEEIEKAEDEFVTQTEEAVGVMKNVLDTPEPLRNLAELIAAQVEYHKKAYEILSELQPVIEGLQVEQEASYRKSRENA
;
A
#
# COMPACT_ATOMS: atom_id res chain seq x y z
N MET A 1 -50.61 36.36 -33.63
CA MET A 1 -51.00 35.40 -32.59
C MET A 1 -50.13 34.16 -32.78
N ASP A 2 -48.79 34.32 -32.84
CA ASP A 2 -47.93 33.30 -33.45
C ASP A 2 -46.66 32.95 -32.65
N ASN A 3 -46.50 33.50 -31.43
CA ASN A 3 -45.32 33.24 -30.59
C ASN A 3 -45.60 32.37 -29.36
N PHE A 4 -46.79 31.75 -29.24
CA PHE A 4 -47.12 30.81 -28.15
C PHE A 4 -47.16 29.33 -28.59
N LYS A 5 -47.00 29.05 -29.89
CA LYS A 5 -46.98 27.68 -30.44
C LYS A 5 -45.59 27.04 -30.47
N ALA A 6 -44.52 27.82 -30.31
CA ALA A 6 -43.14 27.33 -30.39
C ALA A 6 -42.56 26.81 -29.05
N PHE A 7 -43.25 27.03 -27.91
CA PHE A 7 -42.78 26.54 -26.61
C PHE A 7 -43.25 25.11 -26.29
N GLY A 8 -44.34 24.64 -26.91
CA GLY A 8 -44.88 23.29 -26.72
C GLY A 8 -44.14 22.18 -27.46
N SER A 9 -43.36 22.51 -28.50
CA SER A 9 -42.63 21.53 -29.33
C SER A 9 -41.21 21.24 -28.85
N SER A 10 -40.69 21.98 -27.86
CA SER A 10 -39.35 21.76 -27.29
C SER A 10 -39.33 20.97 -25.99
N LEU A 11 -40.50 20.62 -25.44
CA LEU A 11 -40.65 19.80 -24.22
C LEU A 11 -40.94 18.32 -24.54
N SER A 12 -41.43 18.00 -25.74
CA SER A 12 -41.64 16.61 -26.18
C SER A 12 -40.34 15.88 -26.58
N SER A 13 -39.26 16.62 -26.85
CA SER A 13 -37.94 16.07 -27.20
C SER A 13 -37.05 15.73 -26.00
N ILE A 14 -37.43 16.13 -24.79
CA ILE A 14 -36.70 15.81 -23.54
C ILE A 14 -37.19 14.47 -22.93
N GLY A 15 -38.41 14.03 -23.28
CA GLY A 15 -39.03 12.82 -22.73
C GLY A 15 -38.48 11.49 -23.26
N SER A 16 -37.80 11.47 -24.42
CA SER A 16 -37.32 10.23 -25.05
C SER A 16 -35.89 9.84 -24.65
N GLN A 17 -35.14 10.74 -24.02
CA GLN A 17 -33.76 10.48 -23.53
C GLN A 17 -33.70 10.12 -22.03
N ILE A 18 -34.79 10.30 -21.28
CA ILE A 18 -34.85 10.03 -19.83
C ILE A 18 -35.39 8.61 -19.51
N THR A 19 -36.08 7.97 -20.45
CA THR A 19 -36.68 6.63 -20.31
C THR A 19 -35.70 5.47 -20.04
N PRO A 20 -34.48 5.40 -20.66
CA PRO A 20 -33.56 4.31 -20.36
C PRO A 20 -32.92 4.43 -18.96
N PHE A 21 -32.81 5.64 -18.40
CA PHE A 21 -32.28 5.84 -17.05
C PHE A 21 -33.31 5.51 -15.95
N ALA A 22 -34.57 5.90 -16.13
CA ALA A 22 -35.63 5.64 -15.15
C ALA A 22 -35.94 4.14 -15.00
N SER A 23 -36.01 3.40 -16.11
CA SER A 23 -36.28 1.95 -16.09
C SER A 23 -35.16 1.11 -15.47
N ARG A 24 -33.89 1.44 -15.77
CA ARG A 24 -32.72 0.81 -15.13
C ARG A 24 -32.65 1.07 -13.63
N THR A 25 -32.99 2.28 -13.20
CA THR A 25 -33.02 2.66 -11.77
C THR A 25 -34.15 1.95 -11.03
N PHE A 26 -35.33 1.82 -11.66
CA PHE A 26 -36.49 1.14 -11.09
C PHE A 26 -36.25 -0.37 -10.89
N GLN A 27 -35.60 -1.02 -11.85
CA GLN A 27 -35.22 -2.43 -11.75
C GLN A 27 -34.22 -2.68 -10.61
N TYR A 28 -33.19 -1.82 -10.47
CA TYR A 28 -32.24 -1.88 -9.35
C TYR A 28 -32.94 -1.73 -7.98
N THR A 29 -33.93 -0.84 -7.87
CA THR A 29 -34.73 -0.70 -6.63
C THR A 29 -35.66 -1.89 -6.38
N LYS A 30 -36.19 -2.52 -7.43
CA LYS A 30 -37.04 -3.72 -7.31
C LYS A 30 -36.22 -4.95 -6.87
N GLU A 31 -34.96 -5.02 -7.28
CA GLU A 31 -34.03 -6.10 -6.91
C GLU A 31 -33.55 -5.99 -5.45
N GLN A 32 -33.34 -4.79 -4.91
CA GLN A 32 -33.05 -4.62 -3.47
C GLN A 32 -34.27 -4.92 -2.57
N LEU A 33 -35.50 -4.86 -3.11
CA LEU A 33 -36.74 -5.04 -2.37
C LEU A 33 -37.31 -6.47 -2.43
N GLY A 34 -36.59 -7.42 -3.05
CA GLY A 34 -36.87 -8.85 -2.94
C GLY A 34 -38.01 -9.41 -3.81
N GLN A 35 -38.47 -8.71 -4.85
CA GLN A 35 -39.51 -9.19 -5.79
C GLN A 35 -39.00 -9.38 -7.23
N ALA A 36 -37.95 -10.18 -7.43
CA ALA A 36 -37.43 -10.48 -8.76
C ALA A 36 -37.33 -12.00 -8.98
N GLU A 37 -38.43 -12.63 -9.40
CA GLU A 37 -38.46 -14.04 -9.83
C GLU A 37 -37.78 -14.26 -11.20
N ASP A 38 -37.46 -13.19 -11.95
CA ASP A 38 -36.99 -13.21 -13.34
C ASP A 38 -35.55 -12.66 -13.50
N LYS A 39 -34.66 -12.86 -12.51
CA LYS A 39 -33.27 -12.36 -12.57
C LYS A 39 -32.42 -13.22 -13.52
N THR A 40 -31.80 -12.61 -14.54
CA THR A 40 -30.81 -13.31 -15.38
C THR A 40 -29.64 -13.81 -14.50
N GLN A 41 -29.38 -15.12 -14.54
CA GLN A 41 -28.31 -15.74 -13.78
C GLN A 41 -26.97 -15.59 -14.51
N LEU A 42 -25.91 -15.36 -13.73
CA LEU A 42 -24.55 -15.37 -14.24
C LEU A 42 -24.01 -16.81 -14.25
N PRO A 43 -23.14 -17.17 -15.21
CA PRO A 43 -22.51 -18.49 -15.23
C PRO A 43 -21.76 -18.80 -13.91
N PRO A 44 -21.80 -20.04 -13.39
CA PRO A 44 -21.06 -20.42 -12.17
C PRO A 44 -19.57 -20.08 -12.22
N ASP A 45 -18.92 -20.38 -13.35
CA ASP A 45 -17.49 -20.10 -13.56
C ASP A 45 -17.16 -18.60 -13.49
N TYR A 46 -18.07 -17.75 -13.98
CA TYR A 46 -17.94 -16.30 -13.89
C TYR A 46 -18.00 -15.84 -12.43
N ILE A 47 -18.97 -16.34 -11.66
CA ILE A 47 -19.13 -16.02 -10.23
C ILE A 47 -17.89 -16.43 -9.43
N ASP A 48 -17.31 -17.59 -9.73
CA ASP A 48 -16.11 -18.05 -9.06
C ASP A 48 -14.88 -17.22 -9.43
N LEU A 49 -14.77 -16.74 -10.68
CA LEU A 49 -13.75 -15.76 -11.06
C LEU A 49 -13.91 -14.44 -10.29
N GLU A 50 -15.13 -13.93 -10.13
CA GLU A 50 -15.38 -12.72 -9.34
C GLU A 50 -14.89 -12.87 -7.90
N LYS A 51 -15.23 -13.98 -7.23
CA LYS A 51 -14.78 -14.26 -5.86
C LYS A 51 -13.25 -14.29 -5.77
N ARG A 52 -12.58 -14.92 -6.75
CA ARG A 52 -11.12 -15.00 -6.78
C ARG A 52 -10.46 -13.64 -6.99
N VAL A 53 -11.01 -12.81 -7.87
CA VAL A 53 -10.54 -11.43 -8.10
C VAL A 53 -10.76 -10.57 -6.86
N ASP A 54 -11.90 -10.70 -6.18
CA ASP A 54 -12.19 -9.98 -4.94
C ASP A 54 -11.25 -10.41 -3.80
N ALA A 55 -10.97 -11.71 -3.69
CA ALA A 55 -9.97 -12.22 -2.77
C ALA A 55 -8.58 -11.66 -3.08
N LEU A 56 -8.17 -11.62 -4.36
CA LEU A 56 -6.89 -11.05 -4.79
C LEU A 56 -6.78 -9.56 -4.43
N LYS A 57 -7.86 -8.79 -4.60
CA LYS A 57 -7.93 -7.39 -4.17
C LYS A 57 -7.76 -7.24 -2.67
N GLN A 58 -8.44 -8.06 -1.87
CA GLN A 58 -8.30 -8.04 -0.42
C GLN A 58 -6.89 -8.41 0.03
N VAL A 59 -6.25 -9.40 -0.61
CA VAL A 59 -4.84 -9.75 -0.37
C VAL A 59 -3.96 -8.53 -0.61
N HIS A 60 -4.16 -7.82 -1.72
CA HIS A 60 -3.36 -6.64 -2.03
C HIS A 60 -3.52 -5.54 -0.98
N GLN A 61 -4.76 -5.26 -0.57
CA GLN A 61 -5.08 -4.24 0.43
C GLN A 61 -4.52 -4.60 1.81
N LYS A 62 -4.66 -5.85 2.24
CA LYS A 62 -4.15 -6.33 3.54
C LYS A 62 -2.63 -6.22 3.61
N MET A 63 -1.93 -6.60 2.55
CA MET A 63 -0.47 -6.46 2.49
C MET A 63 -0.06 -4.99 2.55
N LEU A 64 -0.65 -4.12 1.72
CA LEU A 64 -0.32 -2.69 1.72
C LEU A 64 -0.56 -2.02 3.07
N ALA A 65 -1.62 -2.40 3.79
CA ALA A 65 -1.94 -1.81 5.10
C ALA A 65 -0.79 -1.95 6.11
N VAL A 66 0.04 -2.99 5.99
CA VAL A 66 1.20 -3.20 6.87
C VAL A 66 2.47 -2.69 6.20
N THR A 67 2.70 -3.07 4.93
CA THR A 67 3.98 -2.80 4.27
C THR A 67 4.14 -1.35 3.84
N SER A 68 3.07 -0.55 3.77
CA SER A 68 3.21 0.90 3.57
C SER A 68 4.02 1.57 4.67
N GLN A 69 4.15 0.93 5.83
CA GLN A 69 4.97 1.41 6.92
C GLN A 69 6.46 1.55 6.53
N TYR A 70 6.96 0.76 5.57
CA TYR A 70 8.31 0.91 5.01
C TYR A 70 8.53 2.27 4.30
N SER A 71 7.47 3.03 4.01
CA SER A 71 7.57 4.40 3.52
C SER A 71 7.77 5.45 4.63
N ASN A 72 7.58 5.06 5.89
CA ASN A 72 7.78 5.93 7.04
C ASN A 72 9.11 5.63 7.71
N GLU A 73 10.14 6.43 7.42
CA GLU A 73 11.49 6.20 7.95
C GLU A 73 11.54 5.99 9.48
N ALA A 74 10.68 6.65 10.26
CA ALA A 74 10.67 6.56 11.73
C ALA A 74 9.78 5.42 12.27
N TYR A 75 9.47 4.39 11.48
CA TYR A 75 8.50 3.36 11.91
C TYR A 75 8.94 2.50 13.09
N ASP A 76 10.24 2.30 13.27
CA ASP A 76 10.84 1.52 14.37
C ASP A 76 11.27 2.41 15.54
N TYR A 77 11.23 3.73 15.35
CA TYR A 77 11.54 4.73 16.35
C TYR A 77 10.59 5.93 16.23
N PRO A 78 9.30 5.74 16.57
CA PRO A 78 8.32 6.81 16.48
C PRO A 78 8.74 7.98 17.39
N PRO A 79 8.51 9.23 16.95
CA PRO A 79 9.03 10.41 17.64
C PRO A 79 8.52 10.48 19.07
N ASN A 80 9.44 10.39 20.03
CA ASN A 80 9.19 10.72 21.43
C ASN A 80 9.37 12.23 21.61
N ILE A 81 8.43 12.89 22.30
CA ILE A 81 8.40 14.36 22.54
C ILE A 81 9.67 14.88 23.27
N LYS A 82 10.54 13.99 23.76
CA LYS A 82 11.73 14.31 24.56
C LYS A 82 13.06 14.35 23.78
N GLU A 83 13.09 14.02 22.49
CA GLU A 83 14.34 14.16 21.72
C GLU A 83 14.67 15.65 21.49
N THR A 84 15.84 16.06 21.98
CA THR A 84 16.31 17.45 21.86
C THR A 84 16.86 17.66 20.44
N PHE A 85 16.25 18.60 19.72
CA PHE A 85 16.55 18.94 18.32
C PHE A 85 17.99 19.42 18.04
N SER A 86 18.87 19.53 19.04
CA SER A 86 20.24 20.02 18.86
C SER A 86 21.20 18.98 18.27
N ASP A 87 20.89 17.69 18.34
CA ASP A 87 21.82 16.62 17.91
C ASP A 87 21.70 16.21 16.43
N LEU A 88 20.70 16.74 15.72
CA LEU A 88 20.24 16.29 14.39
C LEU A 88 21.08 16.74 13.18
N GLY A 89 22.24 17.36 13.40
CA GLY A 89 22.97 18.03 12.33
C GLY A 89 23.88 17.16 11.47
N ARG A 90 24.44 16.06 12.00
CA ARG A 90 25.49 15.27 11.32
C ARG A 90 25.39 13.78 11.62
N THR A 91 25.81 12.95 10.67
CA THR A 91 25.93 11.49 10.83
C THR A 91 26.97 11.15 11.90
N VAL A 92 26.83 9.98 12.52
CA VAL A 92 27.76 9.51 13.56
C VAL A 92 29.14 9.28 12.96
N SER A 93 29.20 8.72 11.74
CA SER A 93 30.46 8.53 11.01
C SER A 93 31.20 9.83 10.75
N ASP A 94 30.50 10.90 10.34
CA ASP A 94 31.13 12.22 10.12
C ASP A 94 31.68 12.79 11.43
N LYS A 95 30.94 12.65 12.53
CA LYS A 95 31.38 13.13 13.85
C LYS A 95 32.63 12.38 14.32
N VAL A 96 32.68 11.05 14.20
CA VAL A 96 33.86 10.26 14.55
C VAL A 96 35.05 10.61 13.68
N HIS A 97 34.87 10.74 12.36
CA HIS A 97 35.94 11.14 11.46
C HIS A 97 36.53 12.50 11.87
N LEU A 98 35.67 13.51 12.11
CA LEU A 98 36.11 14.83 12.55
C LEU A 98 36.89 14.80 13.87
N LEU A 99 36.46 13.96 14.82
CA LEU A 99 37.14 13.77 16.09
C LEU A 99 38.50 13.10 15.91
N SER A 100 38.60 12.10 15.04
CA SER A 100 39.88 11.43 14.74
C SER A 100 40.91 12.34 14.09
N THR A 101 40.46 13.42 13.43
CA THR A 101 41.33 14.41 12.79
C THR A 101 41.66 15.61 13.69
N ALA A 102 40.96 15.79 14.80
CA ALA A 102 41.17 16.93 15.70
C ALA A 102 42.45 16.74 16.52
N THR A 103 43.33 17.75 16.50
CA THR A 103 44.62 17.71 17.21
C THR A 103 44.56 18.33 18.61
N SER A 104 43.44 18.97 18.96
CA SER A 104 43.22 19.54 20.29
C SER A 104 41.76 19.44 20.74
N PRO A 105 41.48 19.45 22.06
CA PRO A 105 40.11 19.45 22.59
C PRO A 105 39.28 20.66 22.12
N ALA A 106 39.91 21.81 21.92
CA ALA A 106 39.25 23.01 21.40
C ALA A 106 38.84 22.85 19.93
N GLU A 107 39.68 22.20 19.12
CA GLU A 107 39.38 21.89 17.72
C GLU A 107 38.25 20.85 17.60
N ALA A 108 38.24 19.83 18.46
CA ALA A 108 37.16 18.85 18.55
C ALA A 108 35.81 19.49 18.89
N GLN A 109 35.78 20.40 19.88
CA GLN A 109 34.56 21.12 20.27
C GLN A 109 34.05 22.05 19.16
N ALA A 110 34.94 22.76 18.47
CA ALA A 110 34.60 23.63 17.35
C ALA A 110 34.06 22.83 16.15
N ALA A 111 34.68 21.67 15.87
CA ALA A 111 34.24 20.78 14.81
C ALA A 111 32.80 20.28 15.07
N LEU A 112 32.45 19.88 16.30
CA LEU A 112 31.13 19.34 16.63
C LEU A 112 30.01 20.39 16.69
N THR A 113 30.33 21.65 17.00
CA THR A 113 29.34 22.74 17.18
C THR A 113 29.12 23.59 15.93
N ALA A 114 29.95 23.43 14.90
CA ALA A 114 29.78 24.17 13.65
C ALA A 114 28.45 23.80 12.94
N PRO A 115 27.71 24.79 12.40
CA PRO A 115 26.40 24.56 11.79
C PRO A 115 26.46 23.50 10.68
N PRO A 116 25.51 22.56 10.63
CA PRO A 116 25.53 21.47 9.67
C PRO A 116 25.18 21.96 8.26
N SER A 117 26.04 21.65 7.29
CA SER A 117 25.73 21.76 5.85
C SER A 117 25.17 20.45 5.28
N ALA A 118 24.97 19.42 6.11
CA ALA A 118 24.69 18.05 5.71
C ALA A 118 23.19 17.72 5.63
N LYS A 119 22.87 16.61 4.95
CA LYS A 119 21.52 16.05 4.82
C LYS A 119 20.88 15.81 6.19
N PRO A 120 19.54 15.91 6.31
CA PRO A 120 18.82 15.58 7.54
C PRO A 120 19.24 14.21 8.05
N GLN A 121 19.55 14.11 9.34
CA GLN A 121 19.98 12.84 9.91
C GLN A 121 18.84 11.80 9.87
N PRO A 122 19.14 10.53 9.54
CA PRO A 122 18.13 9.51 9.52
C PRO A 122 17.52 9.24 10.90
N LYS A 123 16.24 8.89 10.89
CA LYS A 123 15.36 8.73 12.06
C LYS A 123 15.03 7.27 12.37
N THR A 124 15.76 6.33 11.79
CA THR A 124 15.61 4.92 12.15
C THR A 124 16.07 4.69 13.59
N PHE A 125 15.61 3.62 14.22
CA PHE A 125 16.06 3.24 15.56
C PHE A 125 17.59 3.05 15.68
N ASN A 126 18.23 2.39 14.71
CA ASN A 126 19.69 2.12 14.75
C ASN A 126 20.50 3.44 14.75
N HIS A 127 20.14 4.40 13.90
CA HIS A 127 20.72 5.75 13.94
C HIS A 127 20.48 6.47 15.28
N ALA A 128 19.36 6.24 15.96
CA ALA A 128 19.12 6.79 17.31
C ALA A 128 20.04 6.13 18.36
N LEU A 129 20.22 4.82 18.31
CA LEU A 129 21.19 4.09 19.14
C LEU A 129 22.62 4.59 18.89
N ALA A 130 22.98 4.80 17.62
CA ALA A 130 24.29 5.32 17.24
C ALA A 130 24.55 6.71 17.84
N ARG A 131 23.59 7.63 17.72
CA ARG A 131 23.67 8.96 18.34
C ARG A 131 23.84 8.89 19.86
N ALA A 132 22.98 8.13 20.53
CA ALA A 132 22.98 8.03 21.99
C ALA A 132 24.31 7.45 22.50
N SER A 133 24.85 6.46 21.79
CA SER A 133 26.10 5.79 22.14
C SER A 133 27.29 6.73 21.94
N LEU A 134 27.34 7.45 20.82
CA LEU A 134 28.39 8.45 20.57
C LEU A 134 28.35 9.58 21.60
N ALA A 135 27.18 10.14 21.89
CA ALA A 135 27.03 11.19 22.90
C ALA A 135 27.47 10.71 24.29
N SER A 136 27.15 9.46 24.64
CA SER A 136 27.57 8.84 25.90
C SER A 136 29.08 8.64 25.97
N SER A 137 29.70 8.17 24.88
CA SER A 137 31.16 8.05 24.76
C SER A 137 31.85 9.41 24.96
N GLN A 138 31.35 10.46 24.28
CA GLN A 138 31.89 11.82 24.42
C GLN A 138 31.76 12.36 25.85
N LEU A 139 30.60 12.15 26.50
CA LEU A 139 30.39 12.55 27.88
C LEU A 139 31.42 11.88 28.80
N MET A 140 31.70 10.59 28.60
CA MET A 140 32.70 9.87 29.38
C MET A 140 34.11 10.40 29.12
N HIS A 141 34.51 10.62 27.86
CA HIS A 141 35.81 11.20 27.54
C HIS A 141 36.02 12.58 28.14
N GLN A 142 34.98 13.43 28.17
CA GLN A 142 35.07 14.77 28.77
C GLN A 142 35.23 14.75 30.29
N GLN A 143 34.63 13.76 30.97
CA GLN A 143 34.69 13.63 32.43
C GLN A 143 35.87 12.76 32.89
N HIS A 144 36.51 12.02 32.00
CA HIS A 144 37.66 11.18 32.31
C HIS A 144 38.90 12.03 32.58
N THR A 145 39.35 12.03 33.84
CA THR A 145 40.56 12.77 34.29
C THR A 145 41.74 11.83 34.58
N GLY A 146 41.57 10.53 34.36
CA GLY A 146 42.60 9.50 34.53
C GLY A 146 43.58 9.41 33.35
N ALA A 147 44.66 8.66 33.55
CA ALA A 147 45.59 8.32 32.48
C ALA A 147 45.10 7.05 31.76
N GLY A 148 44.86 7.14 30.45
CA GLY A 148 44.41 6.02 29.60
C GLY A 148 43.06 6.30 28.93
N GLU A 149 42.64 5.40 28.03
CA GLU A 149 41.31 5.42 27.42
C GLU A 149 40.31 4.70 28.32
N ASP A 150 39.10 5.24 28.44
CA ASP A 150 38.00 4.56 29.13
C ASP A 150 37.47 3.41 28.25
N PRO A 151 37.48 2.14 28.75
CA PRO A 151 37.07 0.99 27.94
C PRO A 151 35.60 1.06 27.51
N LEU A 152 34.72 1.62 28.34
CA LEU A 152 33.30 1.75 28.03
C LEU A 152 33.08 2.86 27.00
N ALA A 153 33.78 4.00 27.12
CA ALA A 153 33.72 5.06 26.12
C ALA A 153 34.16 4.55 24.73
N SER A 154 35.23 3.75 24.70
CA SER A 154 35.76 3.11 23.49
C SER A 154 34.80 2.07 22.90
N ALA A 155 34.14 1.28 23.76
CA ALA A 155 33.11 0.32 23.35
C ALA A 155 31.89 1.02 22.74
N LEU A 156 31.44 2.11 23.36
CA LEU A 156 30.29 2.91 22.91
C LEU A 156 30.55 3.59 21.56
N GLU A 157 31.77 4.06 21.30
CA GLU A 157 32.13 4.62 19.99
C GLU A 157 32.08 3.57 18.87
N LYS A 158 32.64 2.37 19.13
CA LYS A 158 32.60 1.25 18.17
C LYS A 158 31.19 0.75 17.92
N TYR A 159 30.37 0.66 18.97
CA TYR A 159 28.96 0.32 18.86
C TYR A 159 28.18 1.39 18.07
N ALA A 160 28.48 2.68 18.29
CA ALA A 160 27.85 3.76 17.54
C ALA A 160 28.11 3.65 16.02
N LEU A 161 29.35 3.36 15.62
CA LEU A 161 29.71 3.16 14.21
C LEU A 161 29.03 1.92 13.59
N ALA A 162 28.92 0.83 14.34
CA ALA A 162 28.23 -0.37 13.87
C ALA A 162 26.74 -0.10 13.66
N GLU A 163 26.06 0.52 14.63
CA GLU A 163 24.64 0.86 14.53
C GLU A 163 24.35 1.86 13.40
N GLU A 164 25.26 2.80 13.12
CA GLU A 164 25.15 3.66 11.93
C GLU A 164 25.13 2.81 10.64
N ARG A 165 26.05 1.84 10.50
CA ARG A 165 26.10 0.92 9.34
C ARG A 165 24.84 0.06 9.24
N VAL A 166 24.31 -0.44 10.37
CA VAL A 166 23.05 -1.21 10.39
C VAL A 166 21.86 -0.31 9.99
N GLY A 167 21.86 0.94 10.44
CA GLY A 167 20.90 1.97 10.04
C GLY A 167 20.91 2.22 8.53
N GLU A 168 22.08 2.38 7.92
CA GLU A 168 22.22 2.54 6.47
C GLU A 168 21.72 1.32 5.69
N ALA A 169 22.02 0.11 6.17
CA ALA A 169 21.49 -1.12 5.57
C ALA A 169 19.96 -1.18 5.64
N ARG A 170 19.35 -0.65 6.72
CA ARG A 170 17.90 -0.53 6.88
C ARG A 170 17.31 0.47 5.89
N LEU A 171 17.92 1.65 5.71
CA LEU A 171 17.47 2.62 4.70
C LEU A 171 17.51 2.02 3.28
N ALA A 172 18.54 1.24 2.97
CA ALA A 172 18.64 0.55 1.69
C ALA A 172 17.51 -0.48 1.49
N GLN A 173 17.18 -1.27 2.52
CA GLN A 173 16.04 -2.18 2.50
C GLN A 173 14.75 -1.44 2.17
N ASP A 174 14.46 -0.36 2.88
CA ASP A 174 13.22 0.38 2.72
C ASP A 174 13.10 0.98 1.33
N ALA A 175 14.20 1.53 0.79
CA ALA A 175 14.25 2.03 -0.57
C ALA A 175 13.96 0.94 -1.61
N GLN A 176 14.51 -0.27 -1.43
CA GLN A 176 14.23 -1.41 -2.29
C GLN A 176 12.76 -1.86 -2.19
N ILE A 177 12.23 -1.97 -0.96
CA ILE A 177 10.82 -2.36 -0.74
C ILE A 177 9.87 -1.33 -1.36
N GLN A 178 10.13 -0.04 -1.18
CA GLN A 178 9.31 1.02 -1.77
C GLN A 178 9.31 0.97 -3.29
N SER A 179 10.48 0.86 -3.91
CA SER A 179 10.64 0.94 -5.35
C SER A 179 10.21 -0.33 -6.09
N ARG A 180 10.40 -1.51 -5.48
CA ARG A 180 10.20 -2.81 -6.16
C ARG A 180 8.93 -3.54 -5.71
N PHE A 181 8.64 -3.53 -4.41
CA PHE A 181 7.44 -4.19 -3.88
C PHE A 181 6.24 -3.23 -3.90
N LEU A 182 6.29 -2.12 -3.15
CA LEU A 182 5.13 -1.24 -2.98
C LEU A 182 4.66 -0.62 -4.30
N ALA A 183 5.59 -0.23 -5.18
CA ALA A 183 5.23 0.32 -6.49
C ALA A 183 4.46 -0.70 -7.35
N GLY A 184 5.01 -1.89 -7.58
CA GLY A 184 4.36 -2.93 -8.38
C GLY A 184 3.05 -3.44 -7.76
N TRP A 185 3.00 -3.52 -6.44
CA TRP A 185 1.82 -3.96 -5.71
C TRP A 185 0.68 -2.93 -5.79
N ASN A 186 1.01 -1.64 -5.72
CA ASN A 186 0.05 -0.56 -5.98
C ASN A 186 -0.43 -0.55 -7.44
N THR A 187 0.44 -0.79 -8.42
CA THR A 187 0.04 -0.87 -9.84
C THR A 187 -0.98 -1.99 -10.06
N THR A 188 -0.77 -3.17 -9.46
CA THR A 188 -1.73 -4.28 -9.57
C THR A 188 -3.10 -3.90 -8.98
N LEU A 189 -3.10 -3.23 -7.82
CA LEU A 189 -4.33 -2.78 -7.16
C LEU A 189 -5.07 -1.66 -7.92
N ASN A 190 -4.33 -0.67 -8.41
CA ASN A 190 -4.91 0.55 -8.99
C ASN A 190 -5.11 0.49 -10.51
N THR A 191 -4.57 -0.52 -11.19
CA THR A 191 -4.68 -0.67 -12.64
C THR A 191 -5.32 -2.00 -13.00
N ASN A 192 -4.65 -3.12 -12.73
CA ASN A 192 -5.10 -4.45 -13.17
C ASN A 192 -6.47 -4.80 -12.55
N LEU A 193 -6.61 -4.63 -11.23
CA LEU A 193 -7.86 -4.88 -10.52
C LEU A 193 -8.96 -3.86 -10.86
N GLN A 194 -8.60 -2.65 -11.31
CA GLN A 194 -9.57 -1.67 -11.82
C GLN A 194 -10.14 -2.09 -13.18
N PHE A 195 -9.36 -2.72 -14.06
CA PHE A 195 -9.89 -3.29 -15.30
C PHE A 195 -10.94 -4.37 -15.02
N ALA A 196 -10.65 -5.30 -14.12
CA ALA A 196 -11.62 -6.32 -13.70
C ALA A 196 -12.89 -5.68 -13.10
N THR A 197 -12.72 -4.65 -12.26
CA THR A 197 -13.86 -3.92 -11.67
C THR A 197 -14.74 -3.25 -12.74
N ARG A 198 -14.13 -2.67 -13.79
CA ARG A 198 -14.88 -2.04 -14.89
C ARG A 198 -15.61 -3.08 -15.74
N ALA A 199 -14.94 -4.19 -16.08
CA ALA A 199 -15.56 -5.26 -16.87
C ALA A 199 -16.78 -5.85 -16.14
N ARG A 200 -16.67 -6.12 -14.83
CA ARG A 200 -17.81 -6.59 -14.01
C ARG A 200 -18.98 -5.60 -13.98
N LYS A 201 -18.70 -4.29 -13.93
CA LYS A 201 -19.75 -3.26 -14.01
C LYS A 201 -20.47 -3.27 -15.36
N ASN A 202 -19.76 -3.57 -16.46
CA ASN A 202 -20.37 -3.68 -17.78
C ASN A 202 -21.25 -4.92 -17.90
N VAL A 203 -20.83 -6.06 -17.33
CA VAL A 203 -21.65 -7.28 -17.22
C VAL A 203 -22.93 -6.99 -16.45
N GLU A 204 -22.83 -6.36 -15.28
CA GLU A 204 -24.01 -6.03 -14.49
C GLU A 204 -24.96 -5.07 -15.24
N LYS A 205 -24.40 -4.09 -15.96
CA LYS A 205 -25.18 -3.15 -16.77
C LYS A 205 -25.89 -3.82 -17.94
N SER A 206 -25.22 -4.74 -18.64
CA SER A 206 -25.82 -5.50 -19.75
C SER A 206 -26.87 -6.48 -19.23
N ARG A 207 -26.62 -7.15 -18.10
CA ARG A 207 -27.60 -8.00 -17.40
C ARG A 207 -28.88 -7.23 -17.06
N LEU A 208 -28.75 -6.08 -16.38
CA LEU A 208 -29.90 -5.21 -16.05
C LEU A 208 -30.65 -4.73 -17.29
N THR A 209 -29.91 -4.50 -18.40
CA THR A 209 -30.52 -4.10 -19.67
C THR A 209 -31.35 -5.26 -20.25
N LEU A 210 -30.79 -6.47 -20.27
CA LEU A 210 -31.49 -7.68 -20.71
C LEU A 210 -32.75 -7.95 -19.87
N ASP A 211 -32.65 -7.87 -18.54
CA ASP A 211 -33.77 -8.02 -17.60
C ASP A 211 -34.88 -6.97 -17.90
N SER A 212 -34.48 -5.72 -18.18
CA SER A 212 -35.41 -4.64 -18.52
C SER A 212 -36.10 -4.83 -19.88
N VAL A 213 -35.40 -5.36 -20.89
CA VAL A 213 -35.97 -5.63 -22.22
C VAL A 213 -36.93 -6.81 -22.13
N LYS A 214 -36.53 -7.91 -21.46
CA LYS A 214 -37.39 -9.08 -21.22
C LYS A 214 -38.68 -8.71 -20.49
N SER A 215 -38.61 -7.88 -19.45
CA SER A 215 -39.80 -7.45 -18.70
C SER A 215 -40.73 -6.56 -19.51
N ARG A 216 -40.20 -5.69 -20.40
CA ARG A 216 -41.01 -4.88 -21.33
C ARG A 216 -41.70 -5.75 -22.36
N ALA A 217 -40.98 -6.71 -22.93
CA ALA A 217 -41.48 -7.60 -23.98
C ALA A 217 -42.58 -8.55 -23.47
N LYS A 218 -42.53 -8.96 -22.19
CA LYS A 218 -43.59 -9.75 -21.51
C LYS A 218 -44.82 -8.90 -21.09
N GLY A 219 -44.90 -7.62 -21.45
CA GLY A 219 -46.03 -6.76 -21.08
C GLY A 219 -46.13 -6.42 -19.58
N ASN A 220 -45.06 -6.66 -18.80
CA ASN A 220 -45.02 -6.40 -17.35
C ASN A 220 -44.86 -4.91 -16.99
N THR A 221 -44.97 -4.01 -17.98
CA THR A 221 -45.14 -2.57 -17.74
C THR A 221 -46.50 -2.32 -17.11
N TRP A 222 -46.50 -1.82 -15.86
CA TRP A 222 -47.67 -1.37 -15.10
C TRP A 222 -48.83 -0.87 -15.98
N LYS A 223 -49.86 -1.70 -16.16
CA LYS A 223 -51.12 -1.30 -16.80
C LYS A 223 -51.92 -0.51 -15.76
N LEU A 224 -52.29 0.74 -16.06
CA LEU A 224 -53.23 1.53 -15.23
C LEU A 224 -54.54 0.74 -15.03
N PRO A 225 -55.23 0.85 -13.88
CA PRO A 225 -56.39 0.00 -13.53
C PRO A 225 -57.64 0.21 -14.40
N THR A 226 -57.58 1.05 -15.42
CA THR A 226 -58.75 1.52 -16.18
C THR A 226 -58.88 0.89 -17.57
N SER A 227 -58.02 -0.07 -17.96
CA SER A 227 -58.14 -0.76 -19.25
C SER A 227 -58.82 -2.13 -19.10
N PRO A 228 -59.81 -2.47 -19.96
CA PRO A 228 -60.50 -3.76 -19.90
C PRO A 228 -59.51 -4.92 -20.11
N ARG A 229 -59.71 -6.01 -19.38
CA ARG A 229 -58.97 -7.27 -19.54
C ARG A 229 -59.28 -7.86 -20.91
N ASP A 230 -58.35 -7.75 -21.85
CA ASP A 230 -58.31 -8.66 -22.98
C ASP A 230 -57.69 -9.99 -22.53
N GLU A 231 -58.51 -11.03 -22.62
CA GLU A 231 -58.23 -12.42 -22.30
C GLU A 231 -57.78 -13.10 -23.61
N HIS A 232 -56.51 -12.90 -23.99
CA HIS A 232 -55.90 -13.62 -25.11
C HIS A 232 -54.71 -14.44 -24.61
N GLY A 233 -54.65 -15.68 -25.12
CA GLY A 233 -53.64 -16.70 -24.80
C GLY A 233 -52.21 -16.30 -25.22
N PRO A 234 -51.25 -17.25 -25.21
CA PRO A 234 -49.81 -16.97 -25.12
C PRO A 234 -49.41 -15.88 -26.12
N GLU A 235 -49.11 -14.70 -25.59
CA GLU A 235 -48.82 -13.49 -26.34
C GLU A 235 -47.54 -13.77 -27.17
N GLU A 236 -47.70 -14.10 -28.46
CA GLU A 236 -46.57 -14.22 -29.37
C GLU A 236 -45.84 -12.88 -29.38
N LEU A 237 -44.61 -12.87 -28.84
CA LEU A 237 -43.73 -11.71 -28.81
C LEU A 237 -43.65 -11.10 -30.20
N SER A 238 -43.88 -9.79 -30.33
CA SER A 238 -43.76 -9.12 -31.63
C SER A 238 -42.35 -9.35 -32.21
N PRO A 239 -42.19 -9.45 -33.54
CA PRO A 239 -40.88 -9.63 -34.17
C PRO A 239 -39.86 -8.58 -33.72
N GLU A 240 -40.30 -7.32 -33.54
CA GLU A 240 -39.47 -6.22 -33.03
C GLU A 240 -39.02 -6.46 -31.58
N ALA A 241 -39.88 -6.99 -30.71
CA ALA A 241 -39.52 -7.31 -29.33
C ALA A 241 -38.58 -8.52 -29.24
N GLN A 242 -38.69 -9.48 -30.16
CA GLN A 242 -37.76 -10.60 -30.26
C GLN A 242 -36.36 -10.13 -30.67
N GLU A 243 -36.26 -9.25 -31.67
CA GLU A 243 -34.99 -8.67 -32.11
C GLU A 243 -34.31 -7.83 -31.01
N GLU A 244 -35.08 -7.05 -30.24
CA GLU A 244 -34.54 -6.29 -29.11
C GLU A 244 -33.99 -7.20 -27.99
N ILE A 245 -34.65 -8.33 -27.72
CA ILE A 245 -34.16 -9.33 -26.75
C ILE A 245 -32.88 -9.96 -27.26
N GLU A 246 -32.85 -10.44 -28.50
CA GLU A 246 -31.67 -11.09 -29.11
C GLU A 246 -30.44 -10.19 -29.03
N LYS A 247 -30.59 -8.91 -29.42
CA LYS A 247 -29.52 -7.92 -29.32
C LYS A 247 -29.03 -7.69 -27.89
N ALA A 248 -29.94 -7.68 -26.91
CA ALA A 248 -29.57 -7.52 -25.50
C ALA A 248 -28.89 -8.78 -24.93
N GLU A 249 -29.24 -9.96 -25.42
CA GLU A 249 -28.59 -11.24 -25.08
C GLU A 249 -27.18 -11.29 -25.64
N ASP A 250 -26.99 -10.94 -26.91
CA ASP A 250 -25.67 -10.89 -27.56
C ASP A 250 -24.71 -9.93 -26.84
N GLU A 251 -25.19 -8.75 -26.46
CA GLU A 251 -24.40 -7.79 -25.68
C GLU A 251 -24.03 -8.36 -24.31
N PHE A 252 -24.97 -9.01 -23.62
CA PHE A 252 -24.70 -9.62 -22.32
C PHE A 252 -23.68 -10.75 -22.40
N VAL A 253 -23.78 -11.62 -23.42
CA VAL A 253 -22.79 -12.68 -23.68
C VAL A 253 -21.42 -12.06 -23.97
N THR A 254 -21.36 -11.08 -24.87
CA THR A 254 -20.12 -10.37 -25.23
C THR A 254 -19.44 -9.75 -24.01
N GLN A 255 -20.17 -9.00 -23.19
CA GLN A 255 -19.62 -8.38 -21.98
C GLN A 255 -19.15 -9.43 -20.97
N THR A 256 -19.87 -10.55 -20.85
CA THR A 256 -19.50 -11.64 -19.95
C THR A 256 -18.21 -12.33 -20.39
N GLU A 257 -18.05 -12.62 -21.69
CA GLU A 257 -16.84 -13.21 -22.25
C GLU A 257 -15.63 -12.28 -22.10
N GLU A 258 -15.79 -10.98 -22.38
CA GLU A 258 -14.74 -9.98 -22.16
C GLU A 258 -14.31 -9.95 -20.68
N ALA A 259 -15.28 -9.90 -19.76
CA ALA A 259 -15.00 -9.87 -18.33
C ALA A 259 -14.31 -11.15 -17.85
N VAL A 260 -14.68 -12.33 -18.36
CA VAL A 260 -13.97 -13.59 -18.09
C VAL A 260 -12.51 -13.48 -18.52
N GLY A 261 -12.25 -12.97 -19.73
CA GLY A 261 -10.89 -12.77 -20.25
C GLY A 261 -10.06 -11.84 -19.36
N VAL A 262 -10.62 -10.67 -19.00
CA VAL A 262 -9.95 -9.70 -18.13
C VAL A 262 -9.67 -10.29 -16.74
N MET A 263 -10.65 -10.96 -16.13
CA MET A 263 -10.47 -11.54 -14.78
C MET A 263 -9.42 -12.65 -14.77
N LYS A 264 -9.38 -13.52 -15.79
CA LYS A 264 -8.32 -14.54 -15.92
C LYS A 264 -6.94 -13.90 -16.04
N ASN A 265 -6.79 -12.90 -16.92
CA ASN A 265 -5.52 -12.18 -17.08
C ASN A 265 -5.04 -11.52 -15.77
N VAL A 266 -5.96 -11.00 -14.96
CA VAL A 266 -5.64 -10.41 -13.65
C VAL A 266 -5.23 -11.46 -12.62
N LEU A 267 -5.77 -12.68 -12.70
CA LEU A 267 -5.43 -13.78 -11.79
C LEU A 267 -4.14 -14.52 -12.19
N ASP A 268 -3.86 -14.61 -13.50
CA ASP A 268 -2.75 -15.39 -14.05
C ASP A 268 -1.46 -14.57 -14.19
N THR A 269 -1.51 -13.27 -13.89
CA THR A 269 -0.31 -12.42 -13.90
C THR A 269 0.72 -12.86 -12.86
N PRO A 270 2.01 -13.01 -13.23
CA PRO A 270 3.05 -13.41 -12.30
C PRO A 270 3.49 -12.26 -11.37
N GLU A 271 3.01 -11.04 -11.61
CA GLU A 271 3.48 -9.82 -10.96
C GLU A 271 3.40 -9.84 -9.42
N PRO A 272 2.29 -10.27 -8.77
CA PRO A 272 2.25 -10.34 -7.31
C PRO A 272 3.33 -11.27 -6.72
N LEU A 273 3.58 -12.42 -7.34
CA LEU A 273 4.62 -13.35 -6.88
C LEU A 273 6.02 -12.76 -7.06
N ARG A 274 6.27 -12.08 -8.19
CA ARG A 274 7.53 -11.37 -8.44
C ARG A 274 7.76 -10.28 -7.38
N ASN A 275 6.74 -9.48 -7.09
CA ASN A 275 6.84 -8.42 -6.09
C ASN A 275 7.12 -9.02 -4.70
N LEU A 276 6.45 -10.11 -4.33
CA LEU A 276 6.72 -10.80 -3.06
C LEU A 276 8.16 -11.31 -2.96
N ALA A 277 8.72 -11.83 -4.06
CA ALA A 277 10.12 -12.23 -4.10
C ALA A 277 11.07 -11.04 -3.87
N GLU A 278 10.78 -9.86 -4.45
CA GLU A 278 11.56 -8.64 -4.20
C GLU A 278 11.49 -8.16 -2.75
N LEU A 279 10.32 -8.28 -2.09
CA LEU A 279 10.18 -7.99 -0.66
C LEU A 279 11.09 -8.88 0.18
N ILE A 280 11.05 -10.19 -0.08
CA ILE A 280 11.89 -11.17 0.64
C ILE A 280 13.37 -10.91 0.39
N ALA A 281 13.75 -10.63 -0.87
CA ALA A 281 15.14 -10.36 -1.23
C ALA A 281 15.70 -9.14 -0.47
N ALA A 282 14.94 -8.04 -0.39
CA ALA A 282 15.34 -6.85 0.36
C ALA A 282 15.50 -7.15 1.86
N GLN A 283 14.56 -7.91 2.45
CA GLN A 283 14.64 -8.30 3.87
C GLN A 283 15.85 -9.20 4.16
N VAL A 284 16.10 -10.20 3.29
CA VAL A 284 17.27 -11.09 3.41
C VAL A 284 18.57 -10.30 3.32
N GLU A 285 18.68 -9.37 2.37
CA GLU A 285 19.87 -8.54 2.21
C GLU A 285 20.15 -7.71 3.47
N TYR A 286 19.13 -7.08 4.05
CA TYR A 286 19.25 -6.34 5.31
C TYR A 286 19.69 -7.21 6.47
N HIS A 287 18.97 -8.32 6.73
CA HIS A 287 19.26 -9.17 7.88
C HIS A 287 20.66 -9.78 7.78
N LYS A 288 21.12 -10.13 6.57
CA LYS A 288 22.48 -10.61 6.34
C LYS A 288 23.52 -9.53 6.66
N LYS A 289 23.34 -8.31 6.16
CA LYS A 289 24.26 -7.19 6.45
C LYS A 289 24.31 -6.86 7.94
N ALA A 290 23.15 -6.81 8.61
CA ALA A 290 23.08 -6.56 10.04
C ALA A 290 23.83 -7.63 10.84
N TYR A 291 23.64 -8.91 10.47
CA TYR A 291 24.37 -10.03 11.07
C TYR A 291 25.89 -9.88 10.88
N GLU A 292 26.35 -9.58 9.66
CA GLU A 292 27.78 -9.39 9.36
C GLU A 292 28.37 -8.26 10.21
N ILE A 293 27.73 -7.10 10.26
CA ILE A 293 28.20 -5.93 11.02
C ILE A 293 28.28 -6.23 12.52
N LEU A 294 27.25 -6.82 13.11
CA LEU A 294 27.22 -7.10 14.54
C LEU A 294 28.16 -8.26 14.92
N SER A 295 28.32 -9.25 14.05
CA SER A 295 29.28 -10.34 14.25
C SER A 295 30.73 -9.87 14.17
N GLU A 296 31.02 -8.84 13.36
CA GLU A 296 32.32 -8.15 13.36
C GLU A 296 32.58 -7.41 14.68
N LEU A 297 31.56 -6.73 15.23
CA LEU A 297 31.69 -5.93 16.45
C LEU A 297 31.78 -6.79 17.72
N GLN A 298 30.98 -7.86 17.80
CA GLN A 298 30.83 -8.68 19.00
C GLN A 298 32.17 -9.07 19.67
N PRO A 299 33.14 -9.71 18.97
CA PRO A 299 34.39 -10.12 19.60
C PRO A 299 35.24 -8.93 20.08
N VAL A 300 35.07 -7.75 19.47
CA VAL A 300 35.78 -6.53 19.89
C VAL A 300 35.27 -6.06 21.24
N ILE A 301 33.96 -6.09 21.46
CA ILE A 301 33.34 -5.73 22.73
C ILE A 301 33.67 -6.77 23.82
N GLU A 302 33.61 -8.06 23.47
CA GLU A 302 34.01 -9.15 24.38
C GLU A 302 35.48 -9.02 24.82
N GLY A 303 36.37 -8.64 23.91
CA GLY A 303 37.77 -8.35 24.23
C GLY A 303 37.91 -7.23 25.25
N LEU A 304 37.25 -6.08 25.02
CA LEU A 304 37.26 -4.94 25.95
C LEU A 304 36.69 -5.31 27.33
N GLN A 305 35.63 -6.13 27.37
CA GLN A 305 35.05 -6.62 28.61
C GLN A 305 36.07 -7.45 29.41
N VAL A 306 36.71 -8.43 28.77
CA VAL A 306 37.68 -9.31 29.43
C VAL A 306 38.88 -8.52 29.97
N GLU A 307 39.39 -7.55 29.21
CA GLU A 307 40.47 -6.67 29.64
C GLU A 307 40.08 -5.81 30.85
N GLN A 308 38.86 -5.28 30.85
CA GLN A 308 38.33 -4.49 31.96
C GLN A 308 38.15 -5.35 33.22
N GLU A 309 37.61 -6.56 33.09
CA GLU A 309 37.46 -7.50 34.21
C GLU A 309 38.81 -7.92 34.80
N ALA A 310 39.80 -8.20 33.95
CA ALA A 310 41.15 -8.54 34.39
C ALA A 310 41.81 -7.39 35.16
N SER A 311 41.69 -6.16 34.63
CA SER A 311 42.19 -4.94 35.28
C SER A 311 41.50 -4.70 36.62
N TYR A 312 40.19 -4.90 36.69
CA TYR A 312 39.41 -4.78 37.93
C TYR A 312 39.88 -5.78 38.99
N ARG A 313 40.01 -7.06 38.64
CA ARG A 313 40.50 -8.12 39.57
C ARG A 313 41.89 -7.79 40.10
N LYS A 314 42.83 -7.42 39.20
CA LYS A 314 44.20 -7.04 39.59
C LYS A 314 44.22 -5.83 40.52
N SER A 315 43.34 -4.84 40.33
CA SER A 315 43.26 -3.67 41.22
C SER A 315 42.77 -4.02 42.63
N ARG A 316 41.98 -5.09 42.77
CA ARG A 316 41.44 -5.58 44.04
C ARG A 316 42.41 -6.50 44.78
N GLU A 317 43.26 -7.23 44.05
CA GLU A 317 44.31 -8.06 44.64
C GLU A 317 45.50 -7.26 45.16
N ASN A 318 45.77 -6.09 44.57
CA ASN A 318 46.88 -5.19 44.96
C ASN A 318 46.46 -4.09 45.94
N ALA A 319 45.22 -4.09 46.42
CA ALA A 319 44.66 -3.13 47.39
C ALA A 319 44.45 -3.79 48.75
#